data_AF-A0A5N3X827-F1
#
_entry.id   AF-A0A5N3X827-F1
#
_cell.length_a   1.000
_cell.length_b   1.000
_cell.length_c   1.000
_cell.angle_alpha   90.00
_cell.angle_beta   90.00
_cell.angle_gamma   90.00
#
_symmetry.space_group_name_H-M   'P 1'
#
loop_
_entity.id
_entity.type
_entity.pdbx_description
1 polymer ?
#
loop_
_entity_poly.entity_id
_entity_poly.type
_entity_poly.pdbx_seq_one_letter_code
_entity_poly.pdbx_strand_id
1 'polypeptide(L)'
;MAQFVRNLMEKAPALVNAALVPPTPAEIPTAIQSLKKIINSAKTSSFKQLTVEEALLNGLLATEVWMWFYVGEIIGKRGIIGYDV
;
A
#
# COMPACT_ATOMS: atom_id res chain seq x y z
N MET A 1 21.45 7.63 21.75
CA MET A 1 20.34 6.65 21.56
C MET A 1 18.97 7.19 21.99
N ALA A 2 18.80 7.71 23.22
CA ALA A 2 17.49 8.18 23.70
C ALA A 2 16.85 9.31 22.87
N GLN A 3 17.62 10.28 22.39
CA GLN A 3 17.11 11.37 21.54
C GLN A 3 16.66 10.91 20.15
N PHE A 4 17.32 9.89 19.59
CA PHE A 4 16.93 9.30 18.31
C PHE A 4 15.60 8.57 18.41
N VAL A 5 15.42 7.76 19.46
CA VAL A 5 14.16 7.06 19.75
C VAL A 5 13.01 8.05 20.01
N ARG A 6 13.29 9.15 20.72
CA ARG A 6 12.31 10.21 20.97
C ARG A 6 11.88 10.93 19.68
N ASN A 7 12.84 11.28 18.83
CA ASN A 7 12.54 11.88 17.52
C ASN A 7 11.74 10.93 16.62
N LEU A 8 11.99 9.62 16.68
CA LEU A 8 11.19 8.62 15.96
C LEU A 8 9.76 8.54 16.52
N MET A 9 9.58 8.51 17.85
CA MET A 9 8.25 8.49 18.46
C MET A 9 7.44 9.77 18.24
N GLU A 10 8.09 10.93 18.13
CA GLU A 10 7.39 12.20 17.87
C GLU A 10 7.01 12.36 16.39
N LYS A 11 7.84 11.85 15.45
CA LYS A 11 7.61 12.01 14.00
C LYS A 11 6.86 10.85 13.34
N ALA A 12 7.01 9.63 13.83
CA ALA A 12 6.29 8.45 13.32
C ALA A 12 4.76 8.63 13.29
N PRO A 13 4.09 9.12 14.36
CA PRO A 13 2.64 9.31 14.31
C PRO A 13 2.22 10.35 13.28
N ALA A 14 3.02 11.39 13.02
CA ALA A 14 2.73 12.36 11.97
C ALA A 14 2.80 11.73 10.56
N LEU A 15 3.79 10.86 10.33
CA LEU A 15 3.92 10.13 9.05
C LEU A 15 2.80 9.10 8.86
N VAL A 16 2.44 8.38 9.93
CA VAL A 16 1.33 7.41 9.92
C VAL A 16 0.01 8.12 9.62
N ASN A 17 -0.26 9.26 10.26
CA ASN A 17 -1.48 10.03 9.98
C ASN A 17 -1.53 10.61 8.56
N ALA A 18 -0.39 10.96 7.97
CA ALA A 18 -0.37 11.46 6.59
C ALA A 18 -0.51 10.33 5.55
N ALA A 19 0.05 9.14 5.84
CA ALA A 19 0.18 8.05 4.86
C ALA A 19 -0.86 6.92 4.99
N LEU A 20 -1.43 6.71 6.18
CA LEU A 20 -2.33 5.57 6.49
C LEU A 20 -3.76 6.01 6.86
N VAL A 21 -4.11 7.28 6.70
CA VAL A 21 -5.49 7.73 6.95
C VAL A 21 -6.41 7.23 5.84
N PRO A 22 -7.59 6.69 6.19
CA PRO A 22 -8.57 6.28 5.19
C PRO A 22 -8.92 7.49 4.30
N PRO A 23 -8.87 7.34 2.97
CA PRO A 23 -9.09 8.43 2.04
C PRO A 23 -10.48 9.01 2.19
N THR A 24 -10.62 10.30 1.91
CA THR A 24 -11.94 10.95 1.92
C THR A 24 -12.80 10.33 0.80
N PRO A 25 -14.12 10.13 0.98
CA PRO A 25 -14.98 9.55 -0.07
C PRO A 25 -14.90 10.26 -1.43
N ALA A 26 -14.53 11.55 -1.44
CA ALA A 26 -14.30 12.35 -2.65
C ALA A 26 -13.04 11.94 -3.45
N GLU A 27 -12.08 11.25 -2.84
CA GLU A 27 -10.83 10.79 -3.48
C GLU A 27 -10.98 9.41 -4.14
N ILE A 28 -12.01 8.65 -3.74
CA ILE A 28 -12.32 7.32 -4.29
C ILE A 28 -12.57 7.38 -5.81
N PRO A 29 -13.39 8.30 -6.35
CA PRO A 29 -13.59 8.42 -7.80
C PRO A 29 -12.28 8.72 -8.54
N THR A 30 -11.42 9.55 -7.94
CA THR A 30 -10.11 9.92 -8.52
C THR A 30 -9.17 8.72 -8.57
N ALA A 31 -9.12 7.91 -7.49
CA ALA A 31 -8.36 6.67 -7.44
C ALA A 31 -8.85 5.64 -8.48
N ILE A 32 -10.18 5.48 -8.63
CA ILE A 32 -10.77 4.60 -9.64
C ILE A 32 -10.42 5.07 -11.07
N GLN A 33 -10.42 6.38 -11.32
CA GLN A 33 -10.02 6.94 -12.60
C GLN A 33 -8.53 6.68 -12.90
N SER A 34 -7.66 6.83 -11.91
CA SER A 34 -6.23 6.51 -12.03
C SER A 34 -6.01 5.04 -12.37
N LEU A 35 -6.72 4.13 -11.69
CA LEU A 35 -6.67 2.70 -12.00
C LEU A 35 -7.14 2.40 -13.42
N LYS A 36 -8.23 3.01 -13.88
CA LYS A 36 -8.72 2.87 -15.27
C LYS A 36 -7.68 3.34 -16.30
N LYS A 37 -6.97 4.43 -16.02
CA LYS A 37 -5.88 4.91 -16.88
C LYS A 37 -4.74 3.89 -16.96
N ILE A 38 -4.31 3.32 -15.83
CA ILE A 38 -3.27 2.27 -15.79
C ILE A 38 -3.71 1.05 -16.60
N ILE A 39 -4.94 0.57 -16.42
CA ILE A 39 -5.48 -0.58 -17.16
C ILE A 39 -5.53 -0.30 -18.67
N ASN A 40 -5.96 0.90 -19.07
CA ASN A 40 -5.99 1.28 -20.48
C ASN A 40 -4.56 1.36 -21.05
N SER A 41 -3.61 2.00 -20.36
CA SER A 41 -2.20 2.07 -20.76
C SER A 41 -1.53 0.69 -20.86
N ALA A 42 -1.89 -0.23 -19.97
CA ALA A 42 -1.48 -1.63 -20.04
C ALA A 42 -2.07 -2.32 -21.29
N LYS A 43 -3.37 -2.13 -21.58
CA LYS A 43 -4.02 -2.69 -22.78
C LYS A 43 -3.43 -2.16 -24.08
N THR A 44 -2.96 -0.91 -24.12
CA THR A 44 -2.32 -0.31 -25.30
C THR A 44 -0.89 -0.81 -25.55
N SER A 45 -0.42 -1.84 -24.83
CA SER A 45 0.87 -2.52 -25.07
C SER A 45 2.11 -1.61 -24.97
N SER A 46 2.07 -0.59 -24.11
CA SER A 46 3.26 0.22 -23.79
C SER A 46 4.19 -0.42 -22.74
N PHE A 47 4.07 -1.74 -22.51
CA PHE A 47 4.90 -2.48 -21.55
C PHE A 47 6.39 -2.48 -21.87
N LYS A 48 6.78 -2.17 -23.12
CA LYS A 48 8.19 -2.12 -23.54
C LYS A 48 8.93 -0.85 -23.13
N GLN A 49 8.24 0.17 -22.60
CA GLN A 49 8.85 1.43 -22.16
C GLN A 49 9.06 1.53 -20.65
N LEU A 50 8.54 0.57 -19.86
CA LEU A 50 8.77 0.58 -18.41
C LEU A 50 10.18 0.12 -18.12
N THR A 51 10.92 0.92 -17.37
CA THR A 51 12.26 0.59 -16.92
C THR A 51 12.19 -0.53 -15.87
N VAL A 52 13.25 -1.35 -15.74
CA VAL A 52 13.28 -2.47 -14.78
C VAL A 52 13.09 -1.97 -13.34
N GLU A 53 13.59 -0.77 -13.03
CA GLU A 53 13.43 -0.13 -11.72
C GLU A 53 11.95 0.20 -11.42
N GLU A 54 11.23 0.78 -12.38
CA GLU A 54 9.79 1.06 -12.22
C GLU A 54 8.97 -0.23 -12.08
N ALA A 55 9.31 -1.27 -12.84
CA ALA A 55 8.63 -2.55 -12.74
C ALA A 55 8.84 -3.20 -11.36
N LEU A 56 10.07 -3.13 -10.82
CA LEU A 56 10.39 -3.65 -9.49
C LEU A 56 9.70 -2.84 -8.39
N LEU A 57 9.71 -1.50 -8.47
CA LEU A 57 9.01 -0.64 -7.51
C LEU A 57 7.50 -0.90 -7.51
N ASN A 58 6.89 -1.00 -8.69
CA ASN A 58 5.47 -1.32 -8.83
C ASN A 58 5.16 -2.75 -8.32
N GLY A 59 6.05 -3.71 -8.55
CA GLY A 59 5.94 -5.08 -8.01
C GLY A 59 6.05 -5.13 -6.48
N LEU A 60 6.93 -4.32 -5.89
CA LEU A 60 7.09 -4.22 -4.44
C LEU A 60 5.86 -3.59 -3.79
N LEU A 61 5.32 -2.51 -4.35
CA LEU A 61 4.05 -1.91 -3.91
C LEU A 61 2.87 -2.89 -4.05
N ALA A 62 2.80 -3.64 -5.15
CA ALA A 62 1.78 -4.67 -5.33
C ALA A 62 1.88 -5.77 -4.26
N THR A 63 3.10 -6.18 -3.92
CA THR A 63 3.35 -7.16 -2.85
C THR A 63 2.96 -6.60 -1.49
N GLU A 64 3.25 -5.33 -1.20
CA GLU A 64 2.85 -4.65 0.03
C GLU A 64 1.33 -4.62 0.19
N VAL A 65 0.59 -4.24 -0.86
CA VAL A 65 -0.88 -4.28 -0.86
C VAL A 65 -1.40 -5.70 -0.62
N TRP A 66 -0.73 -6.72 -1.17
CA TRP A 66 -1.09 -8.11 -0.93
C TRP A 66 -0.81 -8.56 0.51
N MET A 67 0.26 -8.09 1.13
CA MET A 67 0.53 -8.32 2.56
C MET A 67 -0.54 -7.69 3.46
N TRP A 68 -1.08 -6.51 3.12
CA TRP A 68 -2.18 -5.89 3.85
C TRP A 68 -3.47 -6.74 3.84
N PHE A 69 -3.71 -7.51 2.78
CA PHE A 69 -4.82 -8.47 2.75
C PHE A 69 -4.63 -9.57 3.81
N TYR A 70 -3.42 -10.11 3.97
CA TYR A 70 -3.10 -11.09 5.01
C TYR A 70 -3.22 -10.51 6.42
N VAL A 71 -2.85 -9.25 6.63
CA VAL A 71 -3.09 -8.55 7.91
C VAL A 71 -4.59 -8.47 8.22
N GLY A 72 -5.42 -8.20 7.22
CA GLY A 72 -6.89 -8.25 7.36
C GLY A 72 -7.39 -9.65 7.73
N GLU A 73 -6.82 -10.70 7.13
CA GLU A 73 -7.13 -12.09 7.45
C GLU A 73 -6.76 -12.43 8.90
N ILE A 74 -5.60 -11.99 9.39
CA ILE A 74 -5.17 -12.16 10.80
C ILE A 74 -6.14 -11.48 11.77
N ILE A 75 -6.61 -10.27 11.46
CA ILE A 75 -7.63 -9.56 12.26
C ILE A 75 -8.97 -10.32 12.23
N GLY A 76 -9.37 -10.82 11.05
CA GLY A 76 -10.62 -11.57 10.87
C GLY A 76 -10.64 -12.91 11.61
N LYS A 77 -9.52 -13.64 11.61
CA LYS A 77 -9.36 -14.89 12.37
C LYS A 77 -9.13 -14.68 13.86
N ARG A 78 -8.72 -13.47 14.28
CA ARG A 78 -8.26 -13.16 15.64
C ARG A 78 -7.11 -14.05 16.12
N GLY A 79 -6.29 -14.54 15.19
CA GLY A 79 -5.20 -15.47 15.47
C GLY A 79 -4.01 -15.19 14.56
N ILE A 80 -2.80 -15.19 15.14
CA ILE A 80 -1.55 -14.95 14.40
C ILE A 80 -1.09 -16.22 13.68
N ILE A 81 -1.45 -17.40 14.20
CA ILE A 81 -1.07 -18.71 13.66
C ILE A 81 -2.30 -19.59 13.57
N GLY A 82 -2.62 -20.07 12.36
CA GLY A 82 -3.70 -21.02 12.13
C GLY A 82 -5.11 -20.44 12.30
N TYR A 83 -6.11 -21.21 11.89
CA TYR A 83 -7.49 -21.02 12.36
C TYR A 83 -7.63 -21.75 13.69
N ASP A 84 -8.27 -21.12 14.66
CA ASP A 84 -8.67 -21.77 15.91
C ASP A 84 -9.82 -22.72 15.58
N VAL A 85 -9.51 -24.01 15.39
CA VAL A 85 -10.44 -25.10 15.03
C VAL A 85 -10.67 -26.03 16.21
#